data_AF-A0A6N7S529-F1
#
_entry.id   AF-A0A6N7S529-F1
#
_cell.length_a   1.000
_cell.length_b   1.000
_cell.length_c   1.000
_cell.angle_alpha   90.00
_cell.angle_beta   90.00
_cell.angle_gamma   90.00
#
_symmetry.space_group_name_H-M   'P 1'
#
loop_
_entity.id
_entity.type
_entity.pdbx_description
1 polymer ?
#
loop_
_entity_poly.entity_id
_entity_poly.type
_entity_poly.pdbx_seq_one_letter_code
_entity_poly.pdbx_strand_id
1 'polypeptide(L)'
;MIIRIDYLIYVYMTLCLCMLGYNLFYLGKNKWMQKRTEKQIQDQTRRLKTFLLFPERSSAKADDEIKKKLTHTHQLVVLEGTLEALNQNPLTTKQLQEWLPTLKPAFIKLIDVYMKKSVMERSYFAYLVMRFGLCGEGANDPLSTAMIQLTALSSIYCRENALMALYAHGSVDHIVKAYRLMARHEIEHSRKLVSDGLLEFHGDRQQLAHALWENWMEFTPHYQVAFIDFIRMISGNFREVLMPLLTQPETDREVKFAVMRYFRKYP
;
A
#
# COMPACT_ATOMS: atom_id res chain seq x y z
N MET A 1 -27.80 -28.98 42.54
CA MET A 1 -26.57 -29.75 42.32
C MET A 1 -25.39 -28.86 42.68
N ILE A 2 -24.79 -29.05 43.86
CA ILE A 2 -23.66 -28.22 44.33
C ILE A 2 -22.42 -28.80 43.66
N ILE A 3 -21.87 -28.09 42.67
CA ILE A 3 -20.60 -28.46 42.05
C ILE A 3 -19.53 -28.30 43.14
N ARG A 4 -18.90 -29.40 43.56
CA ARG A 4 -17.79 -29.34 44.52
C ARG A 4 -16.62 -28.58 43.88
N ILE A 5 -16.04 -27.69 44.65
CA ILE A 5 -14.94 -26.81 44.23
C ILE A 5 -13.77 -27.62 43.64
N ASP A 6 -13.50 -28.81 44.17
CA ASP A 6 -12.43 -29.69 43.68
C ASP A 6 -12.64 -30.13 42.22
N TYR A 7 -13.87 -30.47 41.82
CA TYR A 7 -14.17 -30.82 40.43
C TYR A 7 -13.97 -29.62 39.49
N LEU A 8 -14.33 -28.43 39.94
CA LEU A 8 -14.13 -27.20 39.18
C LEU A 8 -12.62 -26.97 38.99
N ILE A 9 -11.80 -27.13 40.03
CA ILE A 9 -10.33 -27.04 39.96
C ILE A 9 -9.76 -28.06 38.95
N TYR A 10 -10.19 -29.33 38.99
CA TYR A 10 -9.70 -30.34 38.04
C TYR A 10 -10.04 -30.00 36.59
N VAL A 11 -11.27 -29.52 36.33
CA VAL A 11 -11.68 -29.09 34.98
C VAL A 11 -10.82 -27.91 34.50
N TYR A 12 -10.57 -26.91 35.35
CA TYR A 12 -9.68 -25.79 35.01
C TYR A 12 -8.25 -26.26 34.74
N MET A 13 -7.71 -27.18 35.55
CA MET A 13 -6.37 -27.75 35.31
C MET A 13 -6.27 -28.47 33.97
N THR A 14 -7.30 -29.25 33.59
CA THR A 14 -7.35 -29.90 32.29
C THR A 14 -7.41 -28.87 31.15
N LEU A 15 -8.26 -27.85 31.25
CA LEU A 15 -8.34 -26.78 30.24
C LEU A 15 -7.00 -26.02 30.09
N CYS A 16 -6.33 -25.72 31.20
CA CYS A 16 -5.00 -25.10 31.19
C CYS A 16 -3.96 -25.97 30.50
N LEU A 17 -3.95 -27.29 30.77
CA LEU A 17 -3.06 -28.23 30.08
C LEU A 17 -3.36 -28.32 28.58
N CYS A 18 -4.63 -28.34 28.18
CA CYS A 18 -5.02 -28.30 26.78
C CYS A 18 -4.58 -27.01 26.07
N MET A 19 -4.78 -25.85 26.72
CA MET A 19 -4.33 -24.55 26.19
C MET A 19 -2.80 -24.49 26.05
N LEU A 20 -2.06 -25.02 27.03
CA LEU A 20 -0.60 -25.10 26.96
C LEU A 20 -0.15 -26.02 25.81
N GLY A 21 -0.76 -27.20 25.68
CA GLY A 21 -0.49 -28.14 24.59
C GLY A 21 -0.76 -27.53 23.22
N TYR A 22 -1.89 -26.85 23.06
CA TYR A 22 -2.23 -26.12 21.84
C TYR A 22 -1.20 -25.02 21.52
N ASN A 23 -0.81 -24.22 22.52
CA ASN A 23 0.19 -23.17 22.33
C ASN A 23 1.55 -23.74 21.92
N LEU A 24 2.01 -24.84 22.54
CA LEU A 24 3.26 -25.50 22.17
C LEU A 24 3.20 -26.07 20.74
N PHE A 25 2.09 -26.71 20.38
CA PHE A 25 1.87 -27.19 19.01
C PHE A 25 1.88 -26.04 18.01
N TYR A 26 1.17 -24.95 18.30
CA TYR A 26 1.13 -23.77 17.44
C TYR A 26 2.52 -23.15 17.26
N LEU A 27 3.30 -23.00 18.34
CA LEU A 27 4.67 -22.52 18.30
C LEU A 27 5.59 -23.44 17.48
N GLY A 28 5.48 -24.75 17.68
CA GLY A 28 6.25 -25.75 16.94
C GLY A 28 5.94 -25.72 15.44
N LYS A 29 4.66 -25.71 15.08
CA LYS A 29 4.19 -25.56 13.70
C LYS A 29 4.68 -24.26 13.08
N ASN A 30 4.60 -23.15 13.82
CA ASN A 30 5.03 -21.84 13.30
C ASN A 30 6.54 -21.80 13.05
N LYS A 31 7.37 -22.32 13.98
CA LYS A 31 8.82 -22.44 13.79
C LYS A 31 9.18 -23.33 12.60
N TRP A 32 8.47 -24.43 12.41
CA TRP A 32 8.69 -25.31 11.26
C TRP A 32 8.32 -24.64 9.94
N MET A 33 7.16 -23.97 9.90
CA MET A 33 6.73 -23.19 8.73
C MET A 33 7.71 -22.06 8.41
N GLN A 34 8.21 -21.35 9.43
CA GLN A 34 9.21 -20.31 9.27
C GLN A 34 10.50 -20.86 8.66
N LYS A 35 11.08 -21.94 9.21
CA LYS A 35 12.28 -22.58 8.65
C LYS A 35 12.07 -23.05 7.21
N ARG A 36 10.89 -23.58 6.90
CA ARG A 36 10.54 -23.99 5.53
C ARG A 36 10.49 -22.78 4.59
N THR A 37 9.93 -21.67 5.05
CA THR A 37 9.84 -20.42 4.29
C THR A 37 11.23 -19.85 4.03
N GLU A 38 12.07 -19.76 5.07
CA GLU A 38 13.47 -19.31 4.98
C GLU A 38 14.28 -20.16 4.00
N LYS A 39 14.13 -21.49 4.05
CA LYS A 39 14.78 -22.39 3.09
C LYS A 39 14.30 -22.13 1.67
N GLN A 40 13.00 -21.92 1.47
CA GLN A 40 12.45 -21.62 0.15
C GLN A 40 12.96 -20.28 -0.38
N ILE A 41 13.07 -19.25 0.47
CA ILE A 41 13.67 -17.95 0.14
C ILE A 41 15.12 -18.17 -0.31
N GLN A 42 15.94 -18.88 0.48
CA GLN A 42 17.34 -19.15 0.14
C GLN A 42 17.49 -19.88 -1.21
N ASP A 43 16.67 -20.90 -1.45
CA ASP A 43 16.68 -21.65 -2.71
C ASP A 43 16.27 -20.77 -3.90
N GLN A 44 15.24 -19.94 -3.74
CA GLN A 44 14.80 -19.00 -4.79
C GLN A 44 15.82 -17.88 -5.03
N THR A 45 16.39 -17.29 -3.96
CA THR A 45 17.49 -16.31 -4.04
C THR A 45 18.67 -16.87 -4.83
N ARG A 46 19.08 -18.12 -4.57
CA ARG A 46 20.18 -18.75 -5.31
C ARG A 46 19.87 -18.86 -6.81
N ARG A 47 18.66 -19.35 -7.15
CA ARG A 47 18.23 -19.53 -8.55
C ARG A 47 18.11 -18.19 -9.28
N LEU A 48 17.45 -17.21 -8.64
CA LEU A 48 17.23 -15.89 -9.24
C LEU A 48 18.55 -15.11 -9.35
N LYS A 49 19.46 -15.21 -8.36
CA LYS A 49 20.81 -14.64 -8.45
C LYS A 49 21.58 -15.17 -9.67
N THR A 50 21.55 -16.50 -9.89
CA THR A 50 22.20 -17.10 -11.06
C THR A 50 21.58 -16.61 -12.37
N PHE A 51 20.25 -16.50 -12.42
CA PHE A 51 19.54 -15.95 -13.58
C PHE A 51 19.90 -14.49 -13.87
N LEU A 52 19.95 -13.63 -12.85
CA LEU A 52 20.26 -12.21 -13.00
C LEU A 52 21.71 -11.96 -13.41
N LEU A 53 22.68 -12.68 -12.83
CA LEU A 53 24.11 -12.46 -13.10
C LEU A 53 24.63 -13.19 -14.33
N PHE A 54 24.05 -14.34 -14.67
CA PHE A 54 24.50 -15.21 -15.75
C PHE A 54 23.31 -15.69 -16.59
N PRO A 55 22.62 -14.79 -17.32
CA PRO A 55 21.42 -15.12 -18.07
C PRO A 55 21.66 -16.24 -19.10
N GLU A 56 22.84 -16.31 -19.72
CA GLU A 56 23.17 -17.39 -20.67
C GLU A 56 23.30 -18.79 -20.02
N ARG A 57 23.55 -18.84 -18.72
CA ARG A 57 23.70 -20.09 -17.96
C ARG A 57 22.42 -20.52 -17.26
N SER A 58 21.35 -19.73 -17.38
CA SER A 58 20.10 -19.94 -16.68
C SER A 58 18.94 -20.00 -17.66
N SER A 59 18.12 -21.06 -17.59
CA SER A 59 16.93 -21.10 -18.43
C SER A 59 15.89 -20.10 -17.90
N ALA A 60 15.22 -19.37 -18.80
CA ALA A 60 14.06 -18.51 -18.50
C ALA A 60 12.94 -19.21 -17.70
N LYS A 61 12.97 -20.55 -17.61
CA LYS A 61 12.03 -21.36 -16.79
C LYS A 61 12.01 -20.96 -15.31
N ALA A 62 13.12 -20.50 -14.74
CA ALA A 62 13.16 -20.12 -13.31
C ALA A 62 12.31 -18.88 -13.01
N ASP A 63 12.37 -17.87 -13.88
CA ASP A 63 11.55 -16.66 -13.80
C ASP A 63 10.06 -16.97 -14.01
N ASP A 64 9.74 -17.75 -15.04
CA ASP A 64 8.38 -18.20 -15.33
C ASP A 64 7.76 -19.00 -14.19
N GLU A 65 8.55 -19.88 -13.55
CA GLU A 65 8.08 -20.70 -12.43
C GLU A 65 7.75 -19.85 -11.20
N ILE A 66 8.54 -18.81 -10.93
CA ILE A 66 8.26 -17.84 -9.85
C ILE A 66 6.94 -17.13 -10.17
N LYS A 67 6.83 -16.54 -11.37
CA LYS A 67 5.66 -15.75 -11.80
C LYS A 67 4.35 -16.54 -11.77
N LYS A 68 4.38 -17.84 -12.12
CA LYS A 68 3.20 -18.72 -12.11
C LYS A 68 2.68 -19.05 -10.70
N LYS A 69 3.53 -19.03 -9.68
CA LYS A 69 3.16 -19.44 -8.31
C LYS A 69 2.59 -18.32 -7.45
N LEU A 70 2.64 -17.07 -7.93
CA LEU A 70 2.25 -15.87 -7.16
C LEU A 70 0.75 -15.76 -6.84
N THR A 71 -0.07 -16.66 -7.37
CA THR A 71 -1.50 -16.79 -7.03
C THR A 71 -1.73 -17.15 -5.54
N HIS A 72 -0.74 -17.76 -4.90
CA HIS A 72 -0.77 -18.06 -3.47
C HIS A 72 -0.04 -17.00 -2.66
N THR A 73 -0.69 -16.49 -1.61
CA THR A 73 -0.17 -15.41 -0.76
C THR A 73 1.19 -15.76 -0.14
N HIS A 74 1.37 -17.02 0.28
CA HIS A 74 2.65 -17.52 0.75
C HIS A 74 3.79 -17.29 -0.27
N GLN A 75 3.54 -17.48 -1.56
CA GLN A 75 4.55 -17.32 -2.60
C GLN A 75 4.90 -15.85 -2.84
N LEU A 76 3.99 -14.92 -2.56
CA LEU A 76 4.31 -13.49 -2.51
C LEU A 76 5.27 -13.16 -1.35
N VAL A 77 5.08 -13.78 -0.18
CA VAL A 77 6.00 -13.65 0.96
C VAL A 77 7.39 -14.20 0.62
N VAL A 78 7.45 -15.35 -0.06
CA VAL A 78 8.74 -15.90 -0.50
C VAL A 78 9.39 -15.00 -1.55
N LEU A 79 8.62 -14.43 -2.48
CA LEU A 79 9.13 -13.46 -3.46
C LEU A 79 9.70 -12.23 -2.75
N GLU A 80 8.94 -11.62 -1.84
CA GLU A 80 9.39 -10.45 -1.07
C GLU A 80 10.72 -10.71 -0.34
N GLY A 81 10.80 -11.78 0.44
CA GLY A 81 12.03 -12.15 1.14
C GLY A 81 13.18 -12.50 0.17
N THR A 82 12.87 -13.06 -1.00
CA THR A 82 13.87 -13.29 -2.06
C THR A 82 14.47 -11.98 -2.56
N LEU A 83 13.63 -10.97 -2.80
CA LEU A 83 14.07 -9.65 -3.29
C LEU A 83 14.83 -8.88 -2.22
N GLU A 84 14.43 -8.98 -0.95
CA GLU A 84 15.20 -8.41 0.18
C GLU A 84 16.62 -8.97 0.25
N ALA A 85 16.75 -10.30 0.18
CA ALA A 85 18.06 -10.95 0.22
C ALA A 85 18.94 -10.57 -0.99
N LEU A 86 18.35 -10.39 -2.18
CA LEU A 86 19.06 -9.95 -3.37
C LEU A 86 19.45 -8.47 -3.31
N ASN A 87 18.59 -7.61 -2.76
CA ASN A 87 18.86 -6.17 -2.68
C ASN A 87 20.00 -5.85 -1.70
N GLN A 88 20.24 -6.71 -0.70
CA GLN A 88 21.39 -6.62 0.20
C GLN A 88 22.74 -6.93 -0.49
N ASN A 89 22.72 -7.52 -1.70
CA ASN A 89 23.93 -7.85 -2.44
C ASN A 89 24.18 -6.82 -3.55
N PRO A 90 25.25 -5.98 -3.46
CA PRO A 90 25.53 -4.94 -4.45
C PRO A 90 25.69 -5.44 -5.89
N LEU A 91 26.11 -6.71 -6.06
CA LEU A 91 26.32 -7.30 -7.37
C LEU A 91 25.02 -7.52 -8.14
N THR A 92 23.88 -7.64 -7.45
CA THR A 92 22.57 -7.93 -8.05
C THR A 92 21.66 -6.72 -8.12
N THR A 93 22.00 -5.59 -7.48
CA THR A 93 21.11 -4.43 -7.34
C THR A 93 20.67 -3.86 -8.70
N LYS A 94 21.59 -3.68 -9.64
CA LYS A 94 21.27 -3.13 -10.97
C LYS A 94 20.37 -4.08 -11.78
N GLN A 95 20.74 -5.36 -11.83
CA GLN A 95 19.99 -6.39 -12.55
C GLN A 95 18.60 -6.60 -11.92
N LEU A 96 18.48 -6.43 -10.61
CA LEU A 96 17.20 -6.47 -9.91
C LEU A 96 16.29 -5.32 -10.32
N GLN A 97 16.83 -4.10 -10.42
CA GLN A 97 16.08 -2.93 -10.91
C GLN A 97 15.60 -3.11 -12.35
N GLU A 98 16.41 -3.73 -13.21
CA GLU A 98 16.03 -4.04 -14.60
C GLU A 98 14.99 -5.18 -14.68
N TRP A 99 15.03 -6.14 -13.75
CA TRP A 99 14.12 -7.28 -13.73
C TRP A 99 12.76 -6.97 -13.09
N LEU A 100 12.71 -6.11 -12.07
CA LEU A 100 11.47 -5.77 -11.33
C LEU A 100 10.29 -5.38 -12.24
N PRO A 101 10.46 -4.50 -13.26
CA PRO A 101 9.39 -4.16 -14.19
C PRO A 101 8.79 -5.37 -14.92
N THR A 102 9.56 -6.45 -15.10
CA THR A 102 9.09 -7.68 -15.76
C THR A 102 8.07 -8.47 -14.93
N LEU A 103 7.89 -8.13 -13.64
CA LEU A 103 6.83 -8.69 -12.80
C LEU A 103 5.44 -8.14 -13.15
N LYS A 104 5.36 -6.95 -13.75
CA LYS A 104 4.11 -6.24 -14.00
C LYS A 104 3.06 -7.09 -14.73
N PRO A 105 3.36 -7.80 -15.84
CA PRO A 105 2.38 -8.67 -16.50
C PRO A 105 1.86 -9.81 -15.62
N ALA A 106 2.68 -10.35 -14.71
CA ALA A 106 2.25 -11.37 -13.76
C ALA A 106 1.31 -10.75 -12.73
N PHE A 107 1.66 -9.59 -12.17
CA PHE A 107 0.83 -8.87 -11.19
C PHE A 107 -0.51 -8.41 -11.75
N ILE A 108 -0.58 -8.02 -13.03
CA ILE A 108 -1.86 -7.72 -13.69
C ILE A 108 -2.79 -8.94 -13.65
N LYS A 109 -2.29 -10.15 -13.93
CA LYS A 109 -3.08 -11.39 -13.82
C LYS A 109 -3.52 -11.70 -12.39
N LEU A 110 -2.79 -11.21 -11.39
CA LEU A 110 -3.11 -11.42 -9.98
C LEU A 110 -4.24 -10.50 -9.49
N ILE A 111 -4.58 -9.42 -10.20
CA ILE A 111 -5.65 -8.48 -9.81
C ILE A 111 -6.94 -9.26 -9.53
N ASP A 112 -7.42 -10.06 -10.48
CA ASP A 112 -8.68 -10.82 -10.34
C ASP A 112 -8.67 -11.83 -9.20
N VAL A 113 -7.49 -12.33 -8.82
CA VAL A 113 -7.30 -13.26 -7.72
C VAL A 113 -7.35 -12.52 -6.39
N TYR A 114 -6.53 -11.48 -6.23
CA TYR A 114 -6.35 -10.80 -4.95
C TYR A 114 -7.49 -9.85 -4.60
N MET A 115 -8.17 -9.25 -5.59
CA MET A 115 -9.37 -8.44 -5.35
C MET A 115 -10.51 -9.23 -4.71
N LYS A 116 -10.51 -10.56 -4.80
CA LYS A 116 -11.51 -11.44 -4.17
C LYS A 116 -11.10 -11.94 -2.78
N LYS A 117 -9.85 -11.71 -2.38
CA LYS A 117 -9.30 -12.21 -1.10
C LYS A 117 -9.69 -11.35 0.09
N SER A 118 -9.23 -11.76 1.28
CA SER A 118 -9.42 -11.02 2.52
C SER A 118 -8.82 -9.61 2.45
N VAL A 119 -9.32 -8.69 3.29
CA VAL A 119 -8.82 -7.32 3.38
C VAL A 119 -7.31 -7.26 3.67
N MET A 120 -6.81 -8.17 4.51
CA MET A 120 -5.38 -8.26 4.83
C MET A 120 -4.55 -8.64 3.59
N GLU A 121 -5.03 -9.60 2.80
CA GLU A 121 -4.34 -10.02 1.57
C GLU A 121 -4.41 -8.96 0.46
N ARG A 122 -5.53 -8.22 0.34
CA ARG A 122 -5.62 -7.05 -0.56
C ARG A 122 -4.64 -5.96 -0.17
N SER A 123 -4.54 -5.67 1.13
CA SER A 123 -3.59 -4.69 1.65
C SER A 123 -2.15 -5.11 1.38
N TYR A 124 -1.83 -6.40 1.58
CA TYR A 124 -0.49 -6.92 1.28
C TYR A 124 -0.19 -6.89 -0.22
N PHE A 125 -1.17 -7.19 -1.07
CA PHE A 125 -1.03 -7.03 -2.52
C PHE A 125 -0.72 -5.58 -2.92
N ALA A 126 -1.47 -4.60 -2.40
CA ALA A 126 -1.21 -3.18 -2.64
C ALA A 126 0.19 -2.77 -2.17
N TYR A 127 0.60 -3.24 -0.99
CA TYR A 127 1.93 -3.01 -0.45
C TYR A 127 3.03 -3.53 -1.40
N LEU A 128 2.87 -4.73 -1.98
CA LEU A 128 3.85 -5.25 -2.94
C LEU A 128 3.84 -4.49 -4.27
N VAL A 129 2.67 -4.05 -4.75
CA VAL A 129 2.57 -3.19 -5.95
C VAL A 129 3.30 -1.88 -5.74
N MET A 130 3.14 -1.25 -4.57
CA MET A 130 3.91 -0.07 -4.14
C MET A 130 5.40 -0.39 -4.09
N ARG A 131 5.80 -1.40 -3.31
CA ARG A 131 7.19 -1.75 -3.03
C ARG A 131 7.98 -2.08 -4.30
N PHE A 132 7.34 -2.71 -5.28
CA PHE A 132 7.96 -3.11 -6.54
C PHE A 132 7.81 -2.06 -7.65
N GLY A 133 7.15 -0.94 -7.39
CA GLY A 133 6.99 0.15 -8.36
C GLY A 133 6.24 -0.26 -9.62
N LEU A 134 5.14 -1.02 -9.48
CA LEU A 134 4.49 -1.68 -10.63
C LEU A 134 3.37 -0.87 -11.29
N CYS A 135 2.94 0.26 -10.70
CA CYS A 135 1.96 1.14 -11.32
C CYS A 135 2.50 1.73 -12.65
N GLY A 136 1.62 2.31 -13.47
CA GLY A 136 1.98 2.90 -14.76
C GLY A 136 1.31 4.25 -15.00
N GLU A 137 1.89 5.06 -15.90
CA GLU A 137 1.47 6.47 -16.11
C GLU A 137 0.20 6.54 -16.96
N GLY A 138 -0.03 5.51 -17.79
CA GLY A 138 -1.18 5.46 -18.67
C GLY A 138 -2.48 5.57 -17.88
N ALA A 139 -3.41 6.40 -18.37
CA ALA A 139 -4.71 6.63 -17.75
C ALA A 139 -5.47 5.32 -17.42
N ASN A 140 -5.25 4.28 -18.23
CA ASN A 140 -5.86 2.95 -18.11
C ASN A 140 -4.88 1.85 -17.64
N ASP A 141 -3.79 2.21 -16.94
CA ASP A 141 -2.91 1.21 -16.35
C ASP A 141 -3.70 0.29 -15.41
N PRO A 142 -3.70 -1.04 -15.60
CA PRO A 142 -4.55 -1.93 -14.82
C PRO A 142 -4.18 -1.96 -13.34
N LEU A 143 -2.89 -1.83 -13.00
CA LEU A 143 -2.45 -1.83 -11.60
C LEU A 143 -2.78 -0.49 -10.93
N SER A 144 -2.56 0.64 -11.60
CA SER A 144 -3.00 1.95 -11.09
C SER A 144 -4.53 1.98 -10.87
N THR A 145 -5.31 1.42 -11.80
CA THR A 145 -6.77 1.31 -11.68
C THR A 145 -7.17 0.42 -10.49
N ALA A 146 -6.50 -0.72 -10.33
CA ALA A 146 -6.67 -1.59 -9.18
C ALA A 146 -6.34 -0.87 -7.85
N MET A 147 -5.26 -0.09 -7.79
CA MET A 147 -4.91 0.70 -6.61
C MET A 147 -5.97 1.76 -6.30
N ILE A 148 -6.48 2.47 -7.31
CA ILE A 148 -7.60 3.41 -7.15
C ILE A 148 -8.81 2.69 -6.52
N GLN A 149 -9.18 1.50 -6.98
CA GLN A 149 -10.30 0.75 -6.39
C GLN A 149 -10.06 0.38 -4.92
N LEU A 150 -8.81 0.05 -4.56
CA LEU A 150 -8.45 -0.31 -3.18
C LEU A 150 -8.50 0.88 -2.22
N THR A 151 -8.42 2.13 -2.71
CA THR A 151 -8.61 3.30 -1.85
C THR A 151 -10.05 3.44 -1.35
N ALA A 152 -11.02 2.81 -2.03
CA ALA A 152 -12.41 2.80 -1.61
C ALA A 152 -12.77 1.66 -0.62
N LEU A 153 -11.79 0.91 -0.12
CA LEU A 153 -12.04 -0.10 0.92
C LEU A 153 -12.00 0.50 2.33
N SER A 154 -12.74 -0.11 3.26
CA SER A 154 -12.85 0.36 4.65
C SER A 154 -11.54 0.29 5.45
N SER A 155 -10.58 -0.56 5.05
CA SER A 155 -9.30 -0.70 5.74
C SER A 155 -8.33 0.44 5.43
N ILE A 156 -7.93 1.16 6.47
CA ILE A 156 -6.90 2.22 6.41
C ILE A 156 -5.60 1.70 5.80
N TYR A 157 -5.16 0.49 6.15
CA TYR A 157 -3.94 -0.10 5.60
C TYR A 157 -4.02 -0.32 4.09
N CYS A 158 -5.19 -0.73 3.61
CA CYS A 158 -5.39 -0.96 2.19
C CYS A 158 -5.36 0.36 1.42
N ARG A 159 -6.02 1.40 1.95
CA ARG A 159 -6.00 2.74 1.37
C ARG A 159 -4.60 3.32 1.35
N GLU A 160 -3.89 3.24 2.46
CA GLU A 160 -2.54 3.79 2.59
C GLU A 160 -1.58 3.15 1.60
N ASN A 161 -1.50 1.81 1.57
CA ASN A 161 -0.61 1.13 0.64
C ASN A 161 -0.96 1.41 -0.83
N ALA A 162 -2.25 1.51 -1.15
CA ALA A 162 -2.69 1.85 -2.50
C ALA A 162 -2.35 3.30 -2.88
N LEU A 163 -2.57 4.27 -1.98
CA LEU A 163 -2.21 5.67 -2.21
C LEU A 163 -0.70 5.82 -2.37
N MET A 164 0.11 5.18 -1.52
CA MET A 164 1.57 5.20 -1.64
C MET A 164 2.05 4.61 -2.98
N ALA A 165 1.41 3.54 -3.47
CA ALA A 165 1.70 3.01 -4.81
C ALA A 165 1.45 4.05 -5.92
N LEU A 166 0.35 4.80 -5.82
CA LEU A 166 0.00 5.84 -6.78
C LEU A 166 0.92 7.06 -6.65
N TYR A 167 1.31 7.46 -5.44
CA TYR A 167 2.23 8.58 -5.20
C TYR A 167 3.61 8.31 -5.78
N ALA A 168 4.13 7.10 -5.56
CA ALA A 168 5.43 6.67 -6.05
C ALA A 168 5.52 6.70 -7.58
N HIS A 169 4.38 6.59 -8.27
CA HIS A 169 4.31 6.55 -9.72
C HIS A 169 4.10 7.93 -10.37
N GLY A 170 3.55 8.90 -9.63
CA GLY A 170 3.58 10.30 -10.07
C GLY A 170 2.50 10.74 -11.07
N SER A 171 1.43 9.96 -11.28
CA SER A 171 0.32 10.35 -12.17
C SER A 171 -0.71 11.24 -11.46
N VAL A 172 -0.80 12.52 -11.86
CA VAL A 172 -1.76 13.50 -11.30
C VAL A 172 -3.20 13.01 -11.43
N ASP A 173 -3.58 12.51 -12.61
CA ASP A 173 -4.92 12.02 -12.90
C ASP A 173 -5.31 10.85 -12.00
N HIS A 174 -4.39 9.90 -11.74
CA HIS A 174 -4.68 8.78 -10.85
C HIS A 174 -4.89 9.23 -9.40
N ILE A 175 -4.14 10.23 -8.92
CA ILE A 175 -4.35 10.79 -7.56
C ILE A 175 -5.71 11.48 -7.45
N VAL A 176 -6.06 12.32 -8.42
CA VAL A 176 -7.37 13.00 -8.45
C VAL A 176 -8.50 11.97 -8.49
N LYS A 177 -8.40 10.94 -9.34
CA LYS A 177 -9.38 9.84 -9.41
C LYS A 177 -9.52 9.10 -8.09
N ALA A 178 -8.41 8.77 -7.42
CA ALA A 178 -8.43 8.09 -6.13
C ALA A 178 -9.17 8.90 -5.06
N TYR A 179 -8.87 10.20 -4.95
CA TYR A 179 -9.53 11.08 -3.99
C TYR A 179 -11.01 11.32 -4.33
N ARG A 180 -11.35 11.49 -5.61
CA ARG A 180 -12.74 11.63 -6.05
C ARG A 180 -13.55 10.37 -5.73
N LEU A 181 -12.97 9.19 -5.93
CA LEU A 181 -13.61 7.93 -5.61
C LEU A 181 -13.88 7.83 -4.09
N MET A 182 -12.88 8.10 -3.26
CA MET A 182 -13.06 8.10 -1.79
C MET A 182 -14.13 9.12 -1.36
N ALA A 183 -14.09 10.34 -1.89
CA ALA A 183 -15.07 11.39 -1.57
C ALA A 183 -16.51 10.98 -1.94
N ARG A 184 -16.72 10.39 -3.14
CA ARG A 184 -18.04 9.88 -3.57
C ARG A 184 -18.58 8.76 -2.70
N HIS A 185 -17.69 7.96 -2.11
CA HIS A 185 -18.06 6.89 -1.19
C HIS A 185 -18.09 7.33 0.28
N GLU A 186 -17.93 8.64 0.56
CA GLU A 186 -17.87 9.20 1.91
C GLU A 186 -16.81 8.53 2.79
N ILE A 187 -15.71 8.09 2.15
CA ILE A 187 -14.58 7.47 2.82
C ILE A 187 -13.61 8.56 3.19
N GLU A 188 -13.33 8.69 4.48
CA GLU A 188 -12.28 9.57 4.98
C GLU A 188 -10.99 8.79 5.24
N HIS A 189 -9.88 9.34 4.76
CA HIS A 189 -8.54 8.92 5.14
C HIS A 189 -7.92 9.93 6.10
N SER A 190 -6.93 9.56 6.91
CA SER A 190 -6.34 10.51 7.86
C SER A 190 -5.79 11.75 7.14
N ARG A 191 -6.23 12.96 7.54
CA ARG A 191 -5.76 14.23 6.94
C ARG A 191 -4.23 14.33 6.94
N LYS A 192 -3.59 13.84 8.01
CA LYS A 192 -2.13 13.81 8.12
C LYS A 192 -1.49 12.89 7.07
N LEU A 193 -2.03 11.68 6.90
CA LEU A 193 -1.52 10.74 5.90
C LEU A 193 -1.75 11.26 4.47
N VAL A 194 -2.89 11.92 4.23
CA VAL A 194 -3.16 12.61 2.97
C VAL A 194 -2.10 13.68 2.68
N SER A 195 -1.86 14.60 3.61
CA SER A 195 -0.88 15.67 3.39
C SER A 195 0.54 15.14 3.25
N ASP A 196 0.93 14.16 4.08
CA ASP A 196 2.26 13.56 4.08
C ASP A 196 2.48 12.78 2.77
N GLY A 197 1.52 11.96 2.34
CA GLY A 197 1.59 11.22 1.09
C GLY A 197 1.61 12.10 -0.17
N LEU A 198 0.84 13.20 -0.19
CA LEU A 198 0.90 14.18 -1.29
C LEU A 198 2.27 14.87 -1.40
N LEU A 199 3.01 15.00 -0.28
CA LEU A 199 4.38 15.52 -0.29
C LEU A 199 5.39 14.51 -0.82
N GLU A 200 5.11 13.22 -0.71
CA GLU A 200 5.89 12.12 -1.28
C GLU A 200 5.57 11.84 -2.76
N PHE A 201 4.61 12.55 -3.34
CA PHE A 201 4.28 12.43 -4.76
C PHE A 201 5.51 12.70 -5.65
N HIS A 202 5.88 11.71 -6.45
CA HIS A 202 7.07 11.76 -7.32
C HIS A 202 6.87 12.59 -8.60
N GLY A 203 5.62 12.91 -8.97
CA GLY A 203 5.31 13.77 -10.12
C GLY A 203 5.45 15.26 -9.80
N ASP A 204 4.94 16.11 -10.69
CA ASP A 204 4.90 17.56 -10.47
C ASP A 204 3.86 17.92 -9.39
N ARG A 205 4.37 18.29 -8.21
CA ARG A 205 3.54 18.67 -7.05
C ARG A 205 2.76 19.97 -7.28
N GLN A 206 3.28 20.91 -8.07
CA GLN A 206 2.56 22.14 -8.42
C GLN A 206 1.40 21.81 -9.37
N GLN A 207 1.63 20.96 -10.37
CA GLN A 207 0.57 20.48 -11.26
C GLN A 207 -0.50 19.71 -10.49
N LEU A 208 -0.10 18.85 -9.54
CA LEU A 208 -1.03 18.13 -8.68
C LEU A 208 -1.88 19.08 -7.84
N ALA A 209 -1.28 20.10 -7.21
CA ALA A 209 -2.01 21.11 -6.47
C ALA A 209 -3.05 21.84 -7.31
N HIS A 210 -2.70 22.21 -8.55
CA HIS A 210 -3.66 22.83 -9.47
C HIS A 210 -4.80 21.87 -9.83
N ALA A 211 -4.51 20.60 -10.13
CA ALA A 211 -5.53 19.62 -10.47
C ALA A 211 -6.49 19.32 -9.31
N LEU A 212 -5.99 19.28 -8.07
CA LEU A 212 -6.81 19.17 -6.87
C LEU A 212 -7.73 20.39 -6.69
N TRP A 213 -7.22 21.59 -6.99
CA TRP A 213 -8.03 22.81 -6.98
C TRP A 213 -9.08 22.86 -8.09
N GLU A 214 -8.75 22.44 -9.31
CA GLU A 214 -9.71 22.37 -10.43
C GLU A 214 -10.88 21.43 -10.13
N ASN A 215 -10.67 20.40 -9.29
CA ASN A 215 -11.70 19.46 -8.86
C ASN A 215 -12.25 19.77 -7.45
N TRP A 216 -12.02 20.98 -6.92
CA TRP A 216 -12.29 21.36 -5.52
C TRP A 216 -13.70 21.02 -5.02
N MET A 217 -14.70 21.26 -5.87
CA MET A 217 -16.13 21.07 -5.53
C MET A 217 -16.53 19.60 -5.41
N GLU A 218 -15.69 18.67 -5.84
CA GLU A 218 -15.95 17.22 -5.72
C GLU A 218 -15.40 16.63 -4.42
N PHE A 219 -14.70 17.42 -3.61
CA PHE A 219 -14.06 16.98 -2.39
C PHE A 219 -14.80 17.46 -1.14
N THR A 220 -14.85 16.59 -0.13
CA THR A 220 -15.41 16.95 1.17
C THR A 220 -14.52 17.99 1.87
N PRO A 221 -15.08 18.78 2.81
CA PRO A 221 -14.29 19.71 3.64
C PRO A 221 -13.07 19.05 4.29
N HIS A 222 -13.18 17.78 4.65
CA HIS A 222 -12.09 16.99 5.21
C HIS A 222 -10.87 16.89 4.28
N TYR A 223 -11.09 16.55 3.00
CA TYR A 223 -10.01 16.49 2.01
C TYR A 223 -9.54 17.88 1.57
N GLN A 224 -10.46 18.82 1.42
CA GLN A 224 -10.16 20.22 1.13
C GLN A 224 -9.14 20.81 2.12
N VAL A 225 -9.33 20.56 3.42
CA VAL A 225 -8.37 20.97 4.46
C VAL A 225 -6.99 20.34 4.24
N ALA A 226 -6.94 19.03 4.00
CA ALA A 226 -5.68 18.32 3.79
C ALA A 226 -4.93 18.82 2.53
N PHE A 227 -5.67 19.15 1.46
CA PHE A 227 -5.11 19.73 0.24
C PHE A 227 -4.58 21.14 0.47
N ILE A 228 -5.28 21.99 1.22
CA ILE A 228 -4.75 23.31 1.60
C ILE A 228 -3.47 23.15 2.43
N ASP A 229 -3.42 22.20 3.37
CA ASP A 229 -2.22 21.95 4.15
C ASP A 229 -1.05 21.43 3.30
N PHE A 230 -1.31 20.60 2.28
CA PHE A 230 -0.31 20.22 1.26
C PHE A 230 0.15 21.43 0.43
N ILE A 231 -0.78 22.22 -0.13
CA ILE A 231 -0.49 23.41 -0.96
C ILE A 231 0.33 24.42 -0.15
N ARG A 232 -0.02 24.64 1.13
CA ARG A 232 0.73 25.47 2.07
C ARG A 232 2.18 25.04 2.19
N MET A 233 2.49 23.76 2.06
CA MET A 233 3.86 23.28 2.16
C MET A 233 4.68 23.60 0.91
N ILE A 234 4.05 23.63 -0.27
CA ILE A 234 4.76 23.70 -1.54
C ILE A 234 4.69 25.05 -2.29
N SER A 235 3.65 25.88 -2.10
CA SER A 235 3.41 27.02 -3.00
C SER A 235 2.62 28.18 -2.40
N GLY A 236 3.08 29.41 -2.67
CA GLY A 236 2.40 30.68 -2.37
C GLY A 236 1.43 31.16 -3.47
N ASN A 237 1.31 30.42 -4.56
CA ASN A 237 0.61 30.86 -5.78
C ASN A 237 -0.92 30.66 -5.74
N PHE A 238 -1.46 30.22 -4.60
CA PHE A 238 -2.90 29.96 -4.43
C PHE A 238 -3.62 31.06 -3.63
N ARG A 239 -2.93 32.16 -3.30
CA ARG A 239 -3.51 33.28 -2.52
C ARG A 239 -4.80 33.82 -3.14
N GLU A 240 -4.81 34.09 -4.44
CA GLU A 240 -5.99 34.67 -5.12
C GLU A 240 -7.20 33.74 -5.08
N VAL A 241 -6.98 32.42 -5.21
CA VAL A 241 -8.06 31.44 -5.27
C VAL A 241 -8.53 31.00 -3.88
N LEU A 242 -7.66 31.05 -2.86
CA LEU A 242 -8.00 30.70 -1.48
C LEU A 242 -8.62 31.86 -0.69
N MET A 243 -8.30 33.12 -1.02
CA MET A 243 -8.81 34.30 -0.30
C MET A 243 -10.35 34.34 -0.22
N PRO A 244 -11.11 34.09 -1.31
CA PRO A 244 -12.58 34.14 -1.27
C PRO A 244 -13.21 33.13 -0.30
N LEU A 245 -12.53 32.01 -0.01
CA LEU A 245 -13.04 30.98 0.91
C LEU A 245 -13.23 31.52 2.34
N LEU A 246 -12.51 32.57 2.74
CA LEU A 246 -12.63 33.16 4.08
C LEU A 246 -13.95 33.93 4.26
N THR A 247 -14.48 34.53 3.21
CA THR A 247 -15.66 35.42 3.27
C THR A 247 -16.96 34.72 2.90
N GLN A 248 -16.88 33.63 2.13
CA GLN A 248 -18.02 32.82 1.72
C GLN A 248 -18.75 32.18 2.92
N PRO A 249 -20.05 32.44 3.12
CA PRO A 249 -20.82 31.88 4.24
C PRO A 249 -20.88 30.34 4.24
N GLU A 250 -20.96 29.74 3.06
CA GLU A 250 -21.08 28.30 2.83
C GLU A 250 -19.79 27.51 3.07
N THR A 251 -18.64 28.19 3.12
CA THR A 251 -17.36 27.53 3.34
C THR A 251 -17.27 26.98 4.76
N ASP A 252 -16.95 25.69 4.84
CA ASP A 252 -16.76 24.98 6.11
C ASP A 252 -15.72 25.67 7.01
N ARG A 253 -15.98 25.66 8.32
CA ARG A 253 -15.14 26.33 9.30
C ARG A 253 -13.71 25.80 9.32
N GLU A 254 -13.50 24.50 9.19
CA GLU A 254 -12.17 23.89 9.18
C GLU A 254 -11.38 24.30 7.93
N VAL A 255 -12.06 24.42 6.79
CA VAL A 255 -11.47 24.94 5.54
C VAL A 255 -11.00 26.38 5.74
N LYS A 256 -11.83 27.25 6.35
CA LYS A 256 -11.42 28.62 6.69
C LYS A 256 -10.18 28.65 7.57
N PHE A 257 -10.11 27.80 8.60
CA PHE A 257 -8.91 27.71 9.44
C PHE A 257 -7.68 27.23 8.67
N ALA A 258 -7.83 26.30 7.73
CA ALA A 258 -6.73 25.87 6.87
C ALA A 258 -6.22 27.02 5.98
N VAL A 259 -7.14 27.81 5.42
CA VAL A 259 -6.79 29.01 4.64
C VAL A 259 -6.09 30.06 5.51
N MET A 260 -6.53 30.30 6.75
CA MET A 260 -5.82 31.20 7.68
C MET A 260 -4.39 30.70 7.96
N ARG A 261 -4.19 29.38 8.14
CA ARG A 261 -2.85 28.80 8.27
C ARG A 261 -2.01 29.00 7.01
N TYR A 262 -2.63 28.94 5.83
CA TYR A 262 -1.98 29.22 4.54
C TYR A 262 -1.44 30.64 4.49
N PHE A 263 -2.29 31.65 4.75
CA PHE A 263 -1.90 33.06 4.75
C PHE A 263 -0.90 33.42 5.86
N ARG A 264 -0.88 32.67 6.98
CA ARG A 264 0.18 32.84 7.98
C ARG A 264 1.57 32.53 7.43
N LYS A 265 1.69 31.63 6.44
CA LYS A 265 2.97 31.32 5.77
C LYS A 265 3.19 32.21 4.53
N TYR A 266 2.13 32.54 3.80
CA TYR A 266 2.16 33.36 2.60
C TYR A 266 1.23 34.57 2.76
N PRO A 267 1.72 35.68 3.37
CA PRO A 267 0.94 36.89 3.57
C PRO A 267 0.35 37.47 2.28
#